data_AF-A0A095D604-F1
#
_entry.id   AF-A0A095D604-F1
#
_cell.length_a   1.000
_cell.length_b   1.000
_cell.length_c   1.000
_cell.angle_alpha   90.00
_cell.angle_beta   90.00
_cell.angle_gamma   90.00
#
_symmetry.space_group_name_H-M   'P 1'
#
loop_
_entity.id
_entity.type
_entity.pdbx_description
1 polymer ?
#
loop_
_entity_poly.entity_id
_entity_poly.type
_entity_poly.pdbx_seq_one_letter_code
_entity_poly.pdbx_strand_id
1 'polypeptide(L)'
;MIFDQEQKSIIRQSALAIFLCAGILGGGYLWLASDLVGASGPMTLADRLAFALKWDLLILIWLAGSVRAVSQKRFWSPADRHGSAYSEASPALAVRRANLQNTLEQTVLAVGAHLILATVLKDNELVLIPLMVLLFLIGRAAFAIGYAASPIARAFGMAMTGASAVFAYVLAASLILTGR
;
A
#
# COMPACT_ATOMS: atom_id res chain seq x y z
N MET A 1 -5.08 29.86 -8.25
CA MET A 1 -6.30 29.02 -8.22
C MET A 1 -6.82 28.96 -6.79
N ILE A 2 -8.11 29.19 -6.56
CA ILE A 2 -8.73 29.07 -5.23
C ILE A 2 -9.27 27.65 -5.10
N PHE A 3 -8.82 26.90 -4.09
CA PHE A 3 -9.30 25.55 -3.84
C PHE A 3 -10.71 25.56 -3.24
N ASP A 4 -11.57 24.65 -3.70
CA ASP A 4 -12.87 24.40 -3.08
C ASP A 4 -12.72 23.62 -1.74
N GLN A 5 -13.84 23.35 -1.06
CA GLN A 5 -13.82 22.68 0.24
C GLN A 5 -13.41 21.20 0.16
N GLU A 6 -13.75 20.51 -0.93
CA GLU A 6 -13.39 19.12 -1.14
C GLU A 6 -11.89 19.00 -1.40
N GLN A 7 -11.35 19.84 -2.27
CA GLN A 7 -9.92 19.95 -2.55
C GLN A 7 -9.12 20.27 -1.29
N LYS A 8 -9.58 21.22 -0.46
CA LYS A 8 -8.94 21.51 0.84
C LYS A 8 -8.95 20.30 1.77
N SER A 9 -10.06 19.56 1.81
CA SER A 9 -10.17 18.33 2.61
C SER A 9 -9.20 17.24 2.13
N ILE A 10 -9.09 17.04 0.82
CA ILE A 10 -8.14 16.11 0.20
C ILE A 10 -6.72 16.51 0.57
N ILE A 11 -6.34 17.77 0.36
CA ILE A 11 -5.00 18.28 0.69
C ILE A 11 -4.65 18.04 2.15
N ARG A 12 -5.57 18.34 3.07
CA ARG A 12 -5.35 18.14 4.51
C ARG A 12 -5.16 16.66 4.86
N GLN A 13 -6.01 15.78 4.32
CA GLN A 13 -5.91 14.34 4.54
C GLN A 13 -4.60 13.77 3.98
N SER A 14 -4.24 14.19 2.77
CA SER A 14 -3.01 13.75 2.11
C SER A 14 -1.77 14.25 2.84
N ALA A 15 -1.75 15.52 3.27
CA ALA A 15 -0.66 16.07 4.06
C ALA A 15 -0.48 15.30 5.36
N LEU A 16 -1.56 15.05 6.11
CA LEU A 16 -1.51 14.27 7.35
C LEU A 16 -0.95 12.86 7.11
N ALA A 17 -1.42 12.17 6.06
CA ALA A 17 -0.94 10.84 5.71
C ALA A 17 0.57 10.84 5.37
N ILE A 18 1.03 11.83 4.61
CA ILE A 18 2.45 11.99 4.25
C ILE A 18 3.30 12.25 5.49
N PHE A 19 2.87 13.14 6.39
CA PHE A 19 3.58 13.42 7.64
C PHE A 19 3.68 12.18 8.54
N LEU A 20 2.60 11.42 8.69
CA LEU A 20 2.61 10.18 9.45
C LEU A 20 3.51 9.12 8.80
N CYS A 21 3.46 8.98 7.48
CA CYS A 21 4.32 8.08 6.73
C CYS A 21 5.80 8.43 6.96
N ALA A 22 6.19 9.69 6.78
CA ALA A 22 7.55 10.16 7.02
C ALA A 22 7.99 9.96 8.48
N GLY A 23 7.12 10.24 9.45
CA GLY A 23 7.40 10.05 10.87
C GLY A 23 7.59 8.57 11.25
N ILE A 24 6.76 7.67 10.74
CA ILE A 24 6.85 6.23 10.99
C ILE A 24 8.10 5.64 10.33
N LEU A 25 8.38 5.99 9.07
CA LEU A 25 9.55 5.49 8.36
C LEU A 25 10.85 6.03 8.96
N GLY A 26 10.92 7.35 9.19
CA GLY A 26 12.09 7.98 9.80
C GLY A 26 12.31 7.51 11.23
N GLY A 27 11.26 7.45 12.05
CA GLY A 27 11.38 6.98 13.42
C GLY A 27 11.71 5.50 13.53
N GLY A 28 11.07 4.66 12.71
CA GLY A 28 11.40 3.24 12.64
C GLY A 28 12.84 3.00 12.17
N TYR A 29 13.31 3.73 11.15
CA TYR A 29 14.70 3.65 10.72
C TYR A 29 15.71 4.01 11.81
N LEU A 30 15.42 5.03 12.61
CA LEU A 30 16.33 5.53 13.64
C LEU A 30 16.32 4.70 14.94
N TRP A 31 15.16 4.15 15.31
CA TRP A 31 14.96 3.57 16.64
C TRP A 31 14.55 2.09 16.65
N LEU A 32 14.03 1.53 15.56
CA LEU A 32 13.63 0.13 15.51
C LEU A 32 14.82 -0.74 15.12
N ALA A 33 15.26 -1.60 16.05
CA ALA A 33 16.30 -2.58 15.76
C ALA A 33 15.81 -3.56 14.68
N SER A 34 16.60 -3.75 13.62
CA SER A 34 16.27 -4.64 12.49
C SER A 34 16.07 -6.10 12.93
N ASP A 35 16.74 -6.51 14.00
CA ASP A 35 16.58 -7.82 14.61
C ASP A 35 15.14 -8.09 15.10
N LEU A 36 14.46 -7.06 15.62
CA LEU A 36 13.09 -7.21 16.14
C LEU A 36 12.06 -7.53 15.06
N VAL A 37 12.37 -7.21 13.81
CA VAL A 37 11.51 -7.49 12.65
C VAL A 37 11.99 -8.68 11.84
N GLY A 38 13.03 -9.38 12.29
CA GLY A 38 13.58 -10.59 11.64
C GLY A 38 14.64 -10.31 10.57
N ALA A 39 15.17 -9.08 10.50
CA ALA A 39 16.33 -8.73 9.67
C ALA A 39 17.60 -8.77 10.54
N SER A 40 18.07 -9.99 10.80
CA SER A 40 19.19 -10.27 11.71
C SER A 40 20.46 -10.73 11.00
N GLY A 41 21.58 -10.14 11.41
CA GLY A 41 22.91 -10.50 10.94
C GLY A 41 23.15 -10.21 9.45
N PRO A 42 24.30 -10.66 8.91
CA PRO A 42 24.59 -10.55 7.49
C PRO A 42 23.63 -11.43 6.69
N MET A 43 22.80 -10.82 5.84
CA MET A 43 21.83 -11.55 5.03
C MET A 43 22.34 -11.71 3.60
N THR A 44 22.22 -12.92 3.04
CA THR A 44 22.46 -13.11 1.61
C THR A 44 21.36 -12.43 0.78
N LEU A 45 21.60 -12.19 -0.51
CA LEU A 45 20.55 -11.65 -1.40
C LEU A 45 19.28 -12.50 -1.37
N ALA A 46 19.42 -13.83 -1.32
CA ALA A 46 18.29 -14.75 -1.25
C ALA A 46 17.49 -14.57 0.05
N ASP A 47 18.16 -14.41 1.19
CA ASP A 47 17.52 -14.17 2.48
C ASP A 47 16.75 -12.85 2.50
N ARG A 48 17.32 -11.79 1.89
CA ARG A 48 16.69 -10.47 1.81
C ARG A 48 15.43 -10.46 0.94
N LEU A 49 15.48 -11.12 -0.22
CA LEU A 49 14.31 -11.30 -1.08
C LEU A 49 13.24 -12.15 -0.39
N ALA A 50 13.65 -13.23 0.29
CA ALA A 50 12.72 -14.05 1.08
C ALA A 50 12.10 -13.26 2.23
N PHE A 51 12.87 -12.39 2.90
CA PHE A 51 12.38 -11.50 3.94
C PHE A 51 11.31 -10.54 3.41
N ALA A 52 11.57 -9.88 2.28
CA ALA A 52 10.59 -9.00 1.64
C ALA A 52 9.30 -9.76 1.28
N LEU A 53 9.42 -10.91 0.63
CA LEU A 53 8.27 -11.73 0.23
C LEU A 53 7.45 -12.25 1.42
N LYS A 54 8.10 -12.62 2.54
CA LYS A 54 7.41 -13.05 3.76
C LYS A 54 6.54 -11.93 4.33
N TRP A 55 7.02 -10.69 4.30
CA TRP A 55 6.23 -9.53 4.71
C TRP A 55 5.15 -9.17 3.69
N ASP A 56 5.47 -9.23 2.39
CA ASP A 56 4.52 -8.98 1.29
C ASP A 56 3.37 -10.01 1.24
N LEU A 57 3.52 -11.18 1.86
CA LEU A 57 2.41 -12.11 2.06
C LEU A 57 1.19 -11.41 2.69
N LEU A 58 1.40 -10.47 3.61
CA LEU A 58 0.30 -9.72 4.22
C LEU A 58 -0.42 -8.82 3.21
N ILE A 59 0.33 -8.17 2.31
CA ILE A 59 -0.22 -7.38 1.19
C ILE A 59 -1.02 -8.28 0.24
N LEU A 60 -0.49 -9.45 -0.10
CA LEU A 60 -1.14 -10.40 -1.00
C LEU A 60 -2.41 -11.00 -0.38
N ILE A 61 -2.42 -11.27 0.92
CA ILE A 61 -3.62 -11.67 1.67
C ILE A 61 -4.67 -10.56 1.62
N TRP A 62 -4.28 -9.30 1.79
CA TRP A 62 -5.20 -8.17 1.67
C TRP A 62 -5.81 -8.06 0.26
N LEU A 63 -4.99 -8.22 -0.78
CA LEU A 63 -5.46 -8.26 -2.17
C LEU A 63 -6.44 -9.41 -2.40
N ALA A 64 -6.14 -10.62 -1.91
CA ALA A 64 -7.04 -11.76 -1.98
C ALA A 64 -8.37 -11.49 -1.25
N GLY A 65 -8.33 -10.80 -0.11
CA GLY A 65 -9.53 -10.31 0.59
C GLY A 65 -10.36 -9.34 -0.25
N SER A 66 -9.71 -8.43 -0.98
CA SER A 66 -10.37 -7.49 -1.89
C SER A 66 -11.03 -8.21 -3.08
N VAL A 67 -10.37 -9.24 -3.63
CA VAL A 67 -10.95 -10.12 -4.67
C VAL A 67 -12.18 -10.83 -4.11
N ARG A 68 -12.06 -11.45 -2.93
CA ARG A 68 -13.16 -12.13 -2.25
C ARG A 68 -14.36 -11.21 -2.04
N ALA A 69 -14.15 -9.95 -1.63
CA ALA A 69 -15.23 -8.99 -1.41
C ALA A 69 -16.05 -8.72 -2.68
N VAL A 70 -15.40 -8.62 -3.84
CA VAL A 70 -16.08 -8.47 -5.14
C VAL A 70 -16.80 -9.77 -5.53
N SER A 71 -16.13 -10.91 -5.42
CA SER A 71 -16.69 -12.23 -5.75
C SER A 71 -17.93 -12.56 -4.92
N GLN A 72 -17.90 -12.29 -3.61
CA GLN A 72 -19.04 -12.47 -2.72
C GLN A 72 -20.22 -11.59 -3.13
N LYS A 73 -20.00 -10.32 -3.48
CA LYS A 73 -21.08 -9.43 -3.91
C LYS A 73 -21.74 -9.94 -5.20
N ARG A 74 -20.94 -10.39 -6.18
CA ARG A 74 -21.47 -10.98 -7.42
C ARG A 74 -22.27 -12.25 -7.18
N PHE A 75 -21.81 -13.11 -6.27
CA PHE A 75 -22.49 -14.38 -5.97
C PHE A 75 -23.91 -14.16 -5.42
N TRP A 76 -24.05 -13.23 -4.46
CA TRP A 76 -25.31 -12.97 -3.76
C TRP A 76 -26.24 -11.98 -4.45
N SER A 77 -25.79 -11.28 -5.50
CA SER A 77 -26.57 -10.26 -6.19
C SER A 77 -26.96 -10.74 -7.59
N PRO A 78 -28.24 -11.05 -7.86
CA PRO A 78 -28.69 -11.45 -9.19
C PRO A 78 -28.29 -10.46 -10.29
N ALA A 79 -28.41 -9.16 -10.01
CA ALA A 79 -28.04 -8.08 -10.93
C ALA A 79 -26.55 -8.04 -11.28
N ASP A 80 -25.68 -8.54 -10.40
CA ASP A 80 -24.22 -8.48 -10.55
C ASP A 80 -23.61 -9.85 -10.93
N ARG A 81 -24.42 -10.92 -11.01
CA ARG A 81 -23.96 -12.30 -11.12
C ARG A 81 -23.25 -12.59 -12.44
N HIS A 82 -23.75 -12.03 -13.53
CA HIS A 82 -23.19 -12.24 -14.87
C HIS A 82 -21.80 -11.61 -15.04
N GLY A 83 -21.37 -10.77 -14.10
CA GLY A 83 -20.05 -10.15 -14.13
C GLY A 83 -19.95 -9.03 -15.17
N SER A 84 -18.78 -8.39 -15.17
CA SER A 84 -18.59 -7.09 -15.82
C SER A 84 -18.55 -7.12 -17.36
N ALA A 85 -18.56 -8.30 -17.97
CA ALA A 85 -18.63 -8.44 -19.43
C ALA A 85 -20.07 -8.37 -19.95
N TYR A 86 -21.08 -8.55 -19.09
CA TYR A 86 -22.48 -8.73 -19.49
C TYR A 86 -23.43 -7.69 -18.88
N SER A 87 -23.03 -6.98 -17.83
CA SER A 87 -23.82 -5.91 -17.24
C SER A 87 -22.96 -4.86 -16.54
N GLU A 88 -23.50 -3.63 -16.45
CA GLU A 88 -22.94 -2.60 -15.58
C GLU A 88 -23.02 -3.02 -14.10
N ALA A 89 -22.06 -2.56 -13.32
CA ALA A 89 -22.02 -2.87 -11.90
C ALA A 89 -23.08 -2.07 -11.15
N SER A 90 -23.80 -2.72 -10.22
CA SER A 90 -24.63 -1.99 -9.26
C SER A 90 -23.77 -0.96 -8.48
N PRO A 91 -24.36 0.14 -7.97
CA PRO A 91 -23.59 1.16 -7.24
C PRO A 91 -22.74 0.58 -6.09
N ALA A 92 -23.28 -0.40 -5.36
CA ALA A 92 -22.57 -1.10 -4.29
C ALA A 92 -21.44 -2.03 -4.79
N LEU A 93 -21.57 -2.60 -5.99
CA LEU A 93 -20.48 -3.35 -6.61
C LEU A 93 -19.41 -2.41 -7.19
N ALA A 94 -19.80 -1.25 -7.72
CA ALA A 94 -18.90 -0.28 -8.33
C ALA A 94 -17.81 0.18 -7.35
N VAL A 95 -18.18 0.54 -6.11
CA VAL A 95 -17.20 0.93 -5.06
C VAL A 95 -16.23 -0.22 -4.75
N ARG A 96 -16.73 -1.46 -4.60
CA ARG A 96 -15.87 -2.62 -4.32
C ARG A 96 -14.92 -2.94 -5.48
N ARG A 97 -15.39 -2.82 -6.72
CA ARG A 97 -14.55 -2.99 -7.93
C ARG A 97 -13.48 -1.91 -8.01
N ALA A 98 -13.83 -0.65 -7.77
CA ALA A 98 -12.89 0.45 -7.76
C ALA A 98 -11.83 0.27 -6.66
N ASN A 99 -12.23 -0.18 -5.47
CA ASN A 99 -11.30 -0.52 -4.39
C ASN A 99 -10.37 -1.69 -4.77
N LEU A 100 -10.90 -2.76 -5.36
CA LEU A 100 -10.09 -3.90 -5.82
C LEU A 100 -9.08 -3.47 -6.88
N GLN A 101 -9.51 -2.73 -7.91
CA GLN A 101 -8.62 -2.27 -8.97
C GLN A 101 -7.49 -1.41 -8.42
N ASN A 102 -7.82 -0.44 -7.57
CA ASN A 102 -6.81 0.40 -6.95
C ASN A 102 -5.89 -0.40 -6.01
N THR A 103 -6.42 -1.36 -5.26
CA THR A 103 -5.60 -2.22 -4.41
C THR A 103 -4.64 -3.07 -5.25
N LEU A 104 -5.07 -3.60 -6.39
CA LEU A 104 -4.21 -4.35 -7.31
C LEU A 104 -3.04 -3.49 -7.80
N GLU A 105 -3.33 -2.29 -8.32
CA GLU A 105 -2.32 -1.35 -8.79
C GLU A 105 -1.31 -1.00 -7.69
N GLN A 106 -1.81 -0.68 -6.49
CA GLN A 106 -0.95 -0.34 -5.36
C GLN A 106 -0.16 -1.54 -4.85
N THR A 107 -0.71 -2.77 -4.87
CA THR A 107 0.01 -4.00 -4.52
C THR A 107 1.17 -4.25 -5.47
N VAL A 108 0.95 -4.12 -6.79
CA VAL A 108 2.01 -4.29 -7.79
C VAL A 108 3.15 -3.30 -7.55
N LEU A 109 2.82 -2.03 -7.29
CA LEU A 109 3.81 -0.99 -6.99
C LEU A 109 4.55 -1.27 -5.67
N ALA A 110 3.84 -1.64 -4.60
CA ALA A 110 4.44 -1.88 -3.30
C ALA A 110 5.38 -3.09 -3.31
N VAL A 111 4.91 -4.25 -3.79
CA VAL A 111 5.71 -5.49 -3.87
C VAL A 111 6.92 -5.27 -4.78
N GLY A 112 6.73 -4.64 -5.94
CA GLY A 112 7.84 -4.30 -6.84
C GLY A 112 8.90 -3.42 -6.15
N ALA A 113 8.47 -2.38 -5.42
CA ALA A 113 9.38 -1.51 -4.69
C ALA A 113 10.11 -2.24 -3.54
N HIS A 114 9.42 -3.09 -2.76
CA HIS A 114 10.03 -3.85 -1.67
C HIS A 114 11.08 -4.83 -2.17
N LEU A 115 10.82 -5.52 -3.28
CA LEU A 115 11.79 -6.42 -3.90
C LEU A 115 13.02 -5.68 -4.42
N ILE A 116 12.86 -4.51 -5.04
CA ILE A 116 13.99 -3.69 -5.46
C ILE A 116 14.78 -3.20 -4.25
N LEU A 117 14.10 -2.69 -3.21
CA LEU A 117 14.76 -2.25 -1.99
C LEU A 117 15.54 -3.37 -1.30
N ALA A 118 15.02 -4.60 -1.31
CA ALA A 118 15.73 -5.76 -0.76
C ALA A 118 17.09 -6.04 -1.45
N THR A 119 17.29 -5.58 -2.70
CA THR A 119 18.57 -5.74 -3.40
C THR A 119 19.58 -4.63 -3.13
N VAL A 120 19.14 -3.46 -2.66
CA VAL A 120 20.00 -2.25 -2.52
C VAL A 120 20.15 -1.75 -1.08
N LEU A 121 19.23 -2.09 -0.17
CA LEU A 121 19.32 -1.70 1.23
C LEU A 121 20.41 -2.50 1.96
N LYS A 122 21.05 -1.91 2.96
CA LYS A 122 21.89 -2.66 3.92
C LYS A 122 21.02 -3.43 4.91
N ASP A 123 21.59 -4.43 5.59
CA ASP A 123 20.84 -5.33 6.49
C ASP A 123 20.04 -4.56 7.55
N ASN A 124 20.64 -3.55 8.16
CA ASN A 124 19.98 -2.71 9.17
C ASN A 124 18.85 -1.84 8.58
N GLU A 125 18.90 -1.51 7.29
CA GLU A 125 17.92 -0.67 6.61
C GLU A 125 16.70 -1.48 6.14
N LEU A 126 16.79 -2.82 6.10
CA LEU A 126 15.67 -3.70 5.72
C LEU A 126 14.45 -3.56 6.63
N VAL A 127 14.61 -2.97 7.82
CA VAL A 127 13.51 -2.55 8.71
C VAL A 127 12.48 -1.65 8.02
N LEU A 128 12.86 -0.95 6.94
CA LEU A 128 11.93 -0.13 6.17
C LEU A 128 10.84 -0.97 5.48
N ILE A 129 11.15 -2.18 5.01
CA ILE A 129 10.20 -3.05 4.30
C ILE A 129 8.97 -3.40 5.17
N PRO A 130 9.11 -3.97 6.38
CA PRO A 130 7.95 -4.25 7.23
C PRO A 130 7.17 -2.98 7.58
N LEU A 131 7.84 -1.84 7.80
CA LEU A 131 7.15 -0.59 8.07
C LEU A 131 6.29 -0.14 6.88
N MET A 132 6.83 -0.23 5.66
CA MET A 132 6.07 0.08 4.44
C MET A 132 4.91 -0.90 4.21
N VAL A 133 5.08 -2.18 4.55
CA VAL A 133 3.98 -3.17 4.54
C VAL A 133 2.89 -2.81 5.54
N LEU A 134 3.23 -2.44 6.77
CA LEU A 134 2.24 -2.02 7.78
C LEU A 134 1.52 -0.73 7.35
N LEU A 135 2.25 0.26 6.84
CA LEU A 135 1.68 1.49 6.27
C LEU A 135 0.75 1.19 5.09
N PHE A 136 1.12 0.23 4.24
CA PHE A 136 0.26 -0.23 3.15
C PHE A 136 -1.06 -0.77 3.72
N LEU A 137 -1.02 -1.70 4.67
CA LEU A 137 -2.23 -2.29 5.25
C LEU A 137 -3.13 -1.24 5.91
N ILE A 138 -2.55 -0.34 6.72
CA ILE A 138 -3.28 0.76 7.37
C ILE A 138 -3.89 1.69 6.31
N GLY A 139 -3.11 2.07 5.30
CA GLY A 139 -3.56 2.92 4.20
C GLY A 139 -4.71 2.26 3.42
N ARG A 140 -4.65 0.96 3.18
CA ARG A 140 -5.73 0.23 2.50
C ARG A 140 -6.99 0.09 3.34
N ALA A 141 -6.86 -0.16 4.63
CA ALA A 141 -7.99 -0.16 5.55
C ALA A 141 -8.67 1.21 5.57
N ALA A 142 -7.89 2.28 5.76
CA ALA A 142 -8.41 3.65 5.78
C ALA A 142 -9.06 4.04 4.45
N PHE A 143 -8.47 3.65 3.32
CA PHE A 143 -9.08 3.89 2.02
C PHE A 143 -10.40 3.15 1.87
N ALA A 144 -10.45 1.85 2.18
CA ALA A 144 -11.65 1.05 1.96
C ALA A 144 -12.82 1.52 2.83
N ILE A 145 -12.54 1.84 4.10
CA ILE A 145 -13.51 2.39 5.05
C ILE A 145 -13.98 3.78 4.58
N GLY A 146 -13.03 4.67 4.26
CA GLY A 146 -13.35 6.02 3.79
C GLY A 146 -14.15 6.02 2.50
N TYR A 147 -13.77 5.18 1.53
CA TYR A 147 -14.42 5.14 0.22
C TYR A 147 -15.84 4.60 0.26
N ALA A 148 -16.14 3.70 1.22
CA ALA A 148 -17.50 3.24 1.45
C ALA A 148 -18.44 4.35 1.95
N ALA A 149 -17.90 5.36 2.65
CA ALA A 149 -18.66 6.50 3.15
C ALA A 149 -18.76 7.66 2.15
N SER A 150 -17.65 8.01 1.49
CA SER A 150 -17.60 9.11 0.52
C SER A 150 -16.41 8.97 -0.45
N PRO A 151 -16.54 9.40 -1.72
CA PRO A 151 -15.42 9.46 -2.66
C PRO A 151 -14.20 10.25 -2.16
N ILE A 152 -14.40 11.23 -1.27
CA ILE A 152 -13.38 12.16 -0.78
C ILE A 152 -12.64 11.60 0.44
N ALA A 153 -13.35 10.86 1.31
CA ALA A 153 -12.81 10.33 2.56
C ALA A 153 -11.73 9.25 2.35
N ARG A 154 -11.57 8.75 1.11
CA ARG A 154 -10.51 7.81 0.74
C ARG A 154 -9.13 8.45 0.58
N ALA A 155 -9.05 9.78 0.57
CA ALA A 155 -7.83 10.52 0.24
C ALA A 155 -6.67 10.25 1.19
N PHE A 156 -6.94 10.12 2.51
CA PHE A 156 -5.93 9.77 3.50
C PHE A 156 -5.26 8.42 3.17
N GLY A 157 -6.07 7.38 2.95
CA GLY A 157 -5.57 6.04 2.62
C GLY A 157 -4.80 6.00 1.31
N MET A 158 -5.29 6.70 0.27
CA MET A 158 -4.55 6.85 -0.99
C MET A 158 -3.18 7.49 -0.81
N ALA A 159 -3.11 8.59 -0.06
CA ALA A 159 -1.87 9.30 0.15
C ALA A 159 -0.89 8.49 1.00
N MET A 160 -1.38 7.75 2.00
CA MET A 160 -0.53 6.89 2.83
C MET A 160 0.14 5.80 1.99
N THR A 161 -0.63 5.06 1.17
CA THR A 161 -0.04 4.00 0.32
C THR A 161 0.82 4.58 -0.79
N GLY A 162 0.36 5.65 -1.44
CA GLY A 162 1.07 6.29 -2.54
C GLY A 162 2.39 6.93 -2.11
N ALA A 163 2.40 7.67 -1.00
CA ALA A 163 3.62 8.30 -0.48
C ALA A 163 4.66 7.27 -0.06
N SER A 164 4.24 6.17 0.57
CA SER A 164 5.11 5.05 0.92
C SER A 164 5.77 4.44 -0.33
N ALA A 165 4.98 4.15 -1.39
CA ALA A 165 5.50 3.61 -2.63
C ALA A 165 6.43 4.59 -3.37
N VAL A 166 6.07 5.87 -3.46
CA VAL A 166 6.91 6.90 -4.09
C VAL A 166 8.23 7.04 -3.33
N PHE A 167 8.20 7.09 -2.00
CA PHE A 167 9.41 7.10 -1.19
C PHE A 167 10.30 5.89 -1.49
N ALA A 168 9.72 4.69 -1.53
CA ALA A 168 10.44 3.46 -1.80
C ALA A 168 11.15 3.48 -3.17
N TYR A 169 10.46 3.90 -4.22
CA TYR A 169 11.04 4.01 -5.56
C TYR A 169 12.11 5.10 -5.67
N VAL A 170 11.87 6.27 -5.08
CA VAL A 170 12.86 7.37 -5.08
C VAL A 170 14.11 6.96 -4.31
N LEU A 171 13.95 6.31 -3.16
CA LEU A 171 15.06 5.77 -2.38
C LEU A 171 15.84 4.74 -3.21
N ALA A 172 15.16 3.72 -3.74
CA ALA A 172 15.79 2.70 -4.56
C ALA A 172 16.57 3.29 -5.75
N ALA A 173 15.94 4.18 -6.52
CA ALA A 173 16.59 4.85 -7.65
C ALA A 173 17.81 5.66 -7.21
N SER A 174 17.72 6.39 -6.10
CA SER A 174 18.83 7.18 -5.56
C SER A 174 20.00 6.29 -5.16
N LEU A 175 19.75 5.17 -4.49
CA LEU A 175 20.78 4.22 -4.09
C LEU A 175 21.51 3.63 -5.31
N ILE A 176 20.74 3.16 -6.30
CA ILE A 176 21.28 2.63 -7.55
C ILE A 176 22.14 3.66 -8.28
N LEU A 177 21.63 4.91 -8.43
CA LEU A 177 22.34 5.97 -9.14
C LEU A 177 23.62 6.42 -8.42
N THR A 178 23.65 6.34 -7.09
CA THR A 178 24.83 6.69 -6.29
C THR A 178 25.81 5.53 -6.12
N GLY A 179 25.48 4.33 -6.61
CA GLY A 179 26.30 3.12 -6.46
C GLY A 179 26.36 2.61 -5.02
N ARG A 180 25.31 2.84 -4.23
CA ARG A 180 25.18 2.35 -2.85
C ARG A 180 24.34 1.08 -2.76
#